data_AF-I2PWD6-F1
#
_entry.id   AF-I2PWD6-F1
#
_cell.length_a   1.000
_cell.length_b   1.000
_cell.length_c   1.000
_cell.angle_alpha   90.00
_cell.angle_beta   90.00
_cell.angle_gamma   90.00
#
_symmetry.space_group_name_H-M   'P 1'
#
loop_
_entity.id
_entity.type
_entity.pdbx_description
1 polymer ?
#
loop_
_entity_poly.entity_id
_entity_poly.type
_entity_poly.pdbx_seq_one_letter_code
_entity_poly.pdbx_strand_id
1 'polypeptide(L)'
;MRGRISGKGALVEQVLLKLARQLRAFDEASLMALWDKYADSVSRFEPSQRWEESVLVLAMIQGMRFKNQLFNHHWAEGRLPGQPAATAPAVAAPAPAAADRPGEAGEPAPATAAGKPRRGKVLAFRPKERGES
;
A
#
# COMPACT_ATOMS: atom_id res chain seq x y z
N MET A 1 -8.62 -35.68 -3.53
CA MET A 1 -10.07 -35.69 -3.28
C MET A 1 -10.59 -34.25 -3.36
N ARG A 2 -11.37 -33.88 -4.38
CA ARG A 2 -12.05 -32.57 -4.41
C ARG A 2 -13.33 -32.71 -3.60
N GLY A 3 -13.35 -32.14 -2.40
CA GLY A 3 -14.57 -32.03 -1.61
C GLY A 3 -15.61 -31.27 -2.40
N ARG A 4 -16.75 -31.90 -2.68
CA ARG A 4 -17.87 -31.27 -3.36
C ARG A 4 -18.45 -30.21 -2.43
N ILE A 5 -18.30 -28.96 -2.80
CA ILE A 5 -18.90 -27.82 -2.10
C ILE A 5 -20.42 -28.04 -2.09
N SER A 6 -21.06 -27.94 -0.93
CA SER A 6 -22.52 -28.06 -0.78
C SER A 6 -23.23 -27.04 -1.70
N GLY A 7 -24.48 -27.31 -2.11
CA GLY A 7 -25.24 -26.43 -3.01
C GLY A 7 -25.28 -24.96 -2.57
N LYS A 8 -25.32 -24.69 -1.26
CA LYS A 8 -25.19 -23.32 -0.69
C LYS A 8 -23.77 -22.75 -0.84
N GLY A 9 -22.74 -23.57 -0.65
CA GLY A 9 -21.35 -23.16 -0.81
C GLY A 9 -21.00 -22.81 -2.26
N ALA A 10 -21.55 -23.54 -3.23
CA ALA A 10 -21.39 -23.23 -4.65
C ALA A 10 -22.03 -21.87 -5.01
N LEU A 11 -23.18 -21.51 -4.44
CA LEU A 11 -23.81 -20.20 -4.64
C LEU A 11 -22.95 -19.07 -4.04
N VAL A 12 -22.42 -19.25 -2.83
CA VAL A 12 -21.53 -18.27 -2.19
C VAL A 12 -20.28 -18.04 -3.04
N GLU A 13 -19.66 -19.11 -3.53
CA GLU A 13 -18.49 -19.01 -4.41
C GLU A 13 -18.83 -18.23 -5.70
N GLN A 14 -19.98 -18.51 -6.33
CA GLN A 14 -20.42 -17.78 -7.53
C GLN A 14 -20.60 -16.27 -7.26
N VAL A 15 -21.16 -15.90 -6.12
CA VAL A 15 -21.31 -14.50 -5.71
C VAL A 15 -19.95 -13.85 -5.50
N LEU A 16 -19.05 -14.49 -4.76
CA LEU A 16 -17.69 -13.97 -4.53
C LEU A 16 -16.91 -13.80 -5.84
N LEU A 17 -17.01 -14.76 -6.75
CA LEU A 17 -16.40 -14.66 -8.08
C LEU A 17 -17.00 -13.53 -8.91
N LYS A 18 -18.31 -13.25 -8.79
CA LYS A 18 -18.95 -12.12 -9.46
C LYS A 18 -18.44 -10.80 -8.90
N LEU A 19 -18.33 -10.67 -7.58
CA LEU A 19 -17.76 -9.50 -6.92
C LEU A 19 -16.31 -9.28 -7.32
N ALA A 20 -15.48 -10.34 -7.35
CA ALA A 20 -14.09 -10.25 -7.77
C ALA A 20 -13.95 -9.75 -9.22
N ARG A 21 -14.80 -10.22 -10.14
CA ARG A 21 -14.82 -9.74 -11.53
C ARG A 21 -15.22 -8.27 -11.63
N GLN A 22 -16.22 -7.85 -10.86
CA GLN A 22 -16.63 -6.45 -10.80
C GLN A 22 -15.53 -5.57 -10.23
N LEU A 23 -14.90 -6.00 -9.14
CA LEU A 23 -13.82 -5.27 -8.48
C LEU A 23 -12.59 -5.10 -9.39
N ARG A 24 -12.24 -6.15 -10.15
CA ARG A 24 -11.14 -6.11 -11.13
C ARG A 24 -11.35 -5.06 -12.25
N ALA A 25 -12.59 -4.66 -12.53
CA ALA A 25 -12.88 -3.70 -13.59
C ALA A 25 -12.52 -2.25 -13.20
N PHE A 26 -12.34 -1.97 -11.91
CA PHE A 26 -11.90 -0.66 -11.43
C PHE A 26 -10.38 -0.54 -11.46
N ASP A 27 -9.88 0.67 -11.73
CA ASP A 27 -8.46 0.98 -11.61
C ASP A 27 -8.04 1.15 -10.13
N GLU A 28 -6.76 0.94 -9.85
CA GLU A 28 -6.24 1.00 -8.48
C GLU A 28 -6.33 2.41 -7.88
N ALA A 29 -6.14 3.47 -8.68
CA ALA A 29 -6.16 4.84 -8.16
C ALA A 29 -7.56 5.20 -7.65
N SER A 30 -8.61 4.82 -8.39
CA SER A 30 -10.00 5.00 -7.97
C SER A 30 -10.33 4.24 -6.68
N LEU A 31 -9.80 3.03 -6.50
CA LEU A 31 -10.00 2.27 -5.26
C LEU A 31 -9.22 2.88 -4.08
N MET A 32 -8.02 3.39 -4.33
CA MET A 32 -7.19 4.07 -3.33
C MET A 32 -7.77 5.41 -2.89
N ALA A 33 -8.50 6.12 -3.76
CA ALA A 33 -9.20 7.34 -3.36
C ALA A 33 -10.26 7.10 -2.27
N LEU A 34 -10.79 5.87 -2.16
CA LEU A 34 -11.73 5.48 -1.11
C LEU A 34 -11.05 4.97 0.16
N TRP A 35 -9.75 4.69 0.10
CA TRP A 35 -8.99 4.08 1.20
C TRP A 35 -9.16 4.83 2.52
N ASP A 36 -8.82 6.12 2.53
CA ASP A 36 -8.78 6.93 3.75
C ASP A 36 -10.16 6.96 4.43
N LYS A 37 -11.24 7.11 3.65
CA LYS A 37 -12.62 7.09 4.15
C LYS A 37 -12.95 5.80 4.90
N TYR A 38 -12.62 4.65 4.32
CA TYR A 38 -12.97 3.36 4.91
C TYR A 38 -12.00 2.97 6.03
N ALA A 39 -10.71 3.33 5.92
CA ALA A 39 -9.74 3.15 7.00
C ALA A 39 -10.16 3.93 8.27
N ASP A 40 -10.56 5.19 8.11
CA ASP A 40 -11.08 6.02 9.20
C ASP A 40 -12.37 5.44 9.79
N SER A 41 -13.25 4.91 8.94
CA SER A 41 -14.53 4.32 9.38
C SER A 41 -14.30 3.02 10.17
N VAL A 42 -13.35 2.19 9.75
CA VAL A 42 -13.01 0.93 10.43
C VAL A 42 -12.23 1.17 11.72
N SER A 43 -11.40 2.22 11.78
CA SER A 43 -10.61 2.57 12.98
C SER A 43 -11.47 2.83 14.22
N ARG A 44 -12.71 3.27 14.01
CA ARG A 44 -13.71 3.51 15.05
C ARG A 44 -14.67 2.34 15.08
N PHE A 45 -14.38 1.35 15.92
CA PHE A 45 -15.24 0.18 16.07
C PHE A 45 -16.65 0.60 16.51
N GLU A 46 -17.65 0.10 15.79
CA GLU A 46 -19.06 0.18 16.14
C GLU A 46 -19.67 -1.20 15.86
N PRO A 47 -20.47 -1.78 16.78
CA PRO A 47 -21.17 -3.03 16.54
C PRO A 47 -22.40 -2.78 15.64
N SER A 48 -22.17 -2.29 14.42
CA SER A 48 -23.19 -1.93 13.45
C SER A 48 -22.93 -2.61 12.10
N GLN A 49 -24.01 -2.91 11.38
CA GLN A 49 -23.92 -3.45 10.02
C GLN A 49 -23.09 -2.54 9.10
N ARG A 50 -23.20 -1.22 9.27
CA ARG A 50 -22.44 -0.24 8.49
C ARG A 50 -20.94 -0.37 8.72
N TRP A 51 -20.52 -0.65 9.95
CA TRP A 51 -19.11 -0.89 10.25
C TRP A 51 -18.64 -2.18 9.59
N GLU A 52 -19.41 -3.27 9.67
CA GLU A 52 -19.09 -4.54 8.99
C GLU A 52 -18.94 -4.35 7.47
N GLU A 53 -19.86 -3.63 6.84
CA GLU A 53 -19.79 -3.27 5.42
C GLU A 53 -18.52 -2.46 5.11
N SER A 54 -18.15 -1.53 5.98
CA SER A 54 -16.94 -0.71 5.82
C SER A 54 -15.67 -1.56 5.90
N VAL A 55 -15.63 -2.56 6.79
CA VAL A 55 -14.54 -3.54 6.88
C VAL A 55 -14.44 -4.36 5.59
N LEU A 56 -15.56 -4.85 5.07
CA LEU A 56 -15.58 -5.64 3.83
C LEU A 56 -15.09 -4.82 2.64
N VAL A 57 -15.49 -3.55 2.53
CA VAL A 57 -15.00 -2.65 1.47
C VAL A 57 -13.50 -2.42 1.60
N LEU A 58 -13.00 -2.14 2.81
CA LEU A 58 -11.57 -1.94 3.04
C LEU A 58 -10.76 -3.20 2.70
N ALA A 59 -11.26 -4.38 3.06
CA ALA A 59 -10.64 -5.66 2.74
C ALA A 59 -10.61 -5.93 1.23
N MET A 60 -11.65 -5.55 0.48
CA MET A 60 -11.67 -5.63 -0.98
C MET A 60 -10.60 -4.74 -1.61
N ILE A 61 -10.42 -3.50 -1.12
CA ILE A 61 -9.37 -2.59 -1.58
C ILE A 61 -7.97 -3.19 -1.30
N GLN A 62 -7.76 -3.73 -0.10
CA GLN A 62 -6.52 -4.45 0.24
C GLN A 62 -6.27 -5.66 -0.66
N GLY A 63 -7.31 -6.45 -0.96
CA GLY A 63 -7.22 -7.59 -1.85
C GLY A 63 -6.71 -7.19 -3.25
N MET A 64 -7.16 -6.04 -3.77
CA MET A 64 -6.68 -5.55 -5.07
C MET A 64 -5.20 -5.13 -5.03
N ARG A 65 -4.78 -4.42 -3.97
CA ARG A 65 -3.36 -4.07 -3.77
C ARG A 65 -2.50 -5.32 -3.66
N PHE A 66 -2.92 -6.30 -2.85
CA PHE A 66 -2.22 -7.55 -2.67
C PHE A 66 -2.08 -8.30 -4.01
N LYS A 67 -3.15 -8.38 -4.79
CA LYS A 67 -3.12 -8.99 -6.14
C LYS A 67 -2.13 -8.27 -7.06
N ASN A 68 -2.07 -6.94 -7.02
CA ASN A 68 -1.11 -6.16 -7.82
C ASN A 68 0.33 -6.36 -7.36
N GLN A 69 0.58 -6.41 -6.05
CA GLN A 69 1.90 -6.72 -5.49
C GLN A 69 2.37 -8.13 -5.90
N LEU A 70 1.48 -9.12 -5.81
CA LEU A 70 1.76 -10.49 -6.21
C LEU A 70 2.06 -10.59 -7.71
N PHE A 71 1.29 -9.88 -8.55
CA PHE A 71 1.56 -9.80 -9.98
C PHE A 71 2.93 -9.19 -10.26
N ASN A 72 3.26 -8.06 -9.64
CA ASN A 72 4.53 -7.38 -9.81
C ASN A 72 5.73 -8.24 -9.34
N HIS A 73 5.54 -8.98 -8.25
CA HIS A 73 6.55 -9.90 -7.73
C HIS A 73 6.88 -11.01 -8.74
N HIS A 74 5.87 -11.77 -9.19
CA HIS A 74 6.09 -12.83 -10.18
C HIS A 74 6.56 -12.31 -11.53
N TRP A 75 6.11 -11.11 -11.91
CA TRP A 75 6.61 -10.43 -13.10
C TRP A 75 8.10 -10.06 -12.99
N ALA A 76 8.56 -9.64 -11.81
CA ALA A 76 9.96 -9.35 -11.55
C ALA A 76 10.82 -10.62 -11.44
N GLU A 77 10.30 -11.71 -10.87
CA GLU A 77 10.99 -13.01 -10.81
C GLU A 77 11.21 -13.62 -12.19
N GLY A 78 10.26 -13.43 -13.12
CA GLY A 78 10.42 -13.78 -14.53
C GLY A 78 11.46 -12.93 -15.27
N ARG A 79 12.01 -11.89 -14.63
CA ARG A 79 13.08 -11.02 -15.16
C ARG A 79 14.38 -11.25 -14.38
N LEU A 80 15.12 -12.29 -14.73
CA LEU A 80 16.51 -12.53 -14.27
C LEU A 80 17.55 -11.92 -15.27
N PRO A 81 18.84 -11.82 -14.89
CA PRO A 81 19.59 -10.58 -14.72
C PRO A 81 20.24 -10.04 -16.01
N GLY A 82 20.12 -8.72 -16.25
CA GLY A 82 20.85 -8.04 -17.32
C GLY A 82 20.12 -6.86 -17.97
N GLN A 83 18.83 -6.67 -17.68
CA GLN A 83 18.06 -5.54 -18.20
C GLN A 83 18.05 -4.40 -17.16
N PRO A 84 18.52 -3.18 -17.49
CA PRO A 84 18.46 -2.07 -16.54
C PRO A 84 17.01 -1.82 -16.16
N ALA A 85 16.74 -1.85 -14.87
CA ALA A 85 15.42 -1.63 -14.31
C ALA A 85 14.87 -0.30 -14.81
N ALA A 86 13.88 -0.34 -15.70
CA ALA A 86 13.02 0.80 -15.90
C ALA A 86 12.32 1.04 -14.56
N THR A 87 12.73 2.11 -13.88
CA THR A 87 12.16 2.65 -12.66
C THR A 87 10.64 2.50 -12.68
N ALA A 88 10.10 1.61 -11.86
CA ALA A 88 8.68 1.61 -11.54
C ALA A 88 8.34 2.99 -10.95
N PRO A 89 7.22 3.62 -11.32
CA PRO A 89 6.83 4.89 -10.72
C PRO A 89 6.51 4.63 -9.25
N ALA A 90 7.28 5.26 -8.37
CA ALA A 90 7.02 5.27 -6.94
C ALA A 90 5.70 6.01 -6.69
N VAL A 91 4.59 5.26 -6.64
CA VAL A 91 3.34 5.77 -6.07
C VAL A 91 3.56 5.89 -4.57
N ALA A 92 3.64 7.15 -4.14
CA ALA A 92 3.94 7.59 -2.79
C ALA A 92 3.00 6.95 -1.76
N ALA A 93 3.57 6.20 -0.82
CA ALA A 93 2.96 5.99 0.49
C ALA A 93 3.33 7.19 1.38
N PRO A 94 2.38 7.87 2.04
CA PRO A 94 2.69 8.92 2.97
C PRO A 94 3.18 8.26 4.27
N ALA A 95 4.38 8.62 4.72
CA ALA A 95 4.88 8.22 6.04
C ALA A 95 5.17 9.45 6.89
N PRO A 96 4.94 9.36 8.21
CA PRO A 96 4.44 10.46 9.02
C PRO A 96 5.55 11.29 9.67
N ALA A 97 5.13 12.49 10.06
CA ALA A 97 5.89 13.50 10.78
C ALA A 97 6.38 13.03 12.17
N ALA A 98 7.62 13.36 12.49
CA ALA A 98 8.09 13.70 13.84
C ALA A 98 9.46 14.39 13.69
N ALA A 99 9.51 15.72 13.80
CA ALA A 99 9.78 16.45 15.05
C ALA A 99 11.22 16.25 15.54
N ASP A 100 12.03 17.31 15.48
CA ASP A 100 13.10 17.50 16.46
C ASP A 100 13.19 18.95 16.93
N ARG A 101 13.61 19.08 18.18
CA ARG A 101 13.51 20.23 19.09
C ARG A 101 14.82 21.08 19.08
N PRO A 102 14.90 22.19 19.85
CA PRO A 102 15.48 23.46 19.39
C PRO A 102 16.91 23.74 19.85
N GLY A 103 17.58 24.68 19.17
CA GLY A 103 18.74 25.36 19.73
C GLY A 103 19.53 26.23 18.75
N GLU A 104 19.43 27.55 18.99
CA GLU A 104 20.45 28.60 18.81
C GLU A 104 20.21 29.69 17.75
N ALA A 105 20.37 30.91 18.25
CA ALA A 105 19.91 32.20 17.74
C ALA A 105 20.98 32.93 16.93
N GLY A 106 20.54 33.76 15.98
CA GLY A 106 21.35 34.78 15.33
C GLY A 106 20.74 35.28 14.02
N GLU A 107 20.14 36.46 14.02
CA GLU A 107 19.79 37.29 12.84
C GLU A 107 20.58 38.62 12.92
N PRO A 108 20.75 39.43 11.85
CA PRO A 108 19.81 39.64 10.73
C PRO A 108 20.39 39.68 9.28
N ALA A 109 19.43 39.80 8.34
CA ALA A 109 19.39 39.72 6.86
C ALA A 109 20.19 40.79 6.05
N PRO A 110 20.17 40.91 4.68
CA PRO A 110 19.12 40.46 3.74
C PRO A 110 19.50 39.88 2.34
N ALA A 111 18.45 39.31 1.72
CA ALA A 111 18.16 39.13 0.29
C ALA A 111 19.02 38.18 -0.59
N THR A 112 18.47 37.02 -0.93
CA THR A 112 18.15 36.61 -2.33
C THR A 112 17.44 35.25 -2.35
N ALA A 113 16.47 35.12 -3.25
CA ALA A 113 15.60 33.98 -3.44
C ALA A 113 16.34 32.74 -3.97
N ALA A 114 16.06 31.56 -3.40
CA ALA A 114 15.92 30.27 -4.09
C ALA A 114 15.82 29.13 -3.06
N GLY A 115 14.62 28.58 -2.87
CA GLY A 115 14.41 27.40 -2.03
C GLY A 115 15.18 26.19 -2.56
N LYS A 116 16.00 25.57 -1.71
CA LYS A 116 16.71 24.32 -2.03
C LYS A 116 16.42 23.28 -0.95
N PRO A 117 15.70 22.18 -1.25
CA PRO A 117 15.44 21.16 -0.25
C PRO A 117 16.73 20.37 0.02
N ARG A 118 17.15 20.31 1.28
CA ARG A 118 18.29 19.49 1.69
C ARG A 118 17.90 18.01 1.70
N ARG A 119 18.63 17.25 0.90
CA ARG A 119 18.48 15.82 0.67
C ARG A 119 18.92 15.06 1.93
N GLY A 120 17.97 14.53 2.70
CA GLY A 120 18.23 13.71 3.88
C GLY A 120 19.06 12.48 3.51
N LYS A 121 20.11 12.19 4.27
CA LYS A 121 20.93 10.99 4.11
C LYS A 121 20.09 9.78 4.51
N VAL A 122 19.67 8.98 3.53
CA VAL A 122 18.99 7.71 3.78
C VAL A 122 19.99 6.72 4.36
N LEU A 123 19.66 6.11 5.49
CA LEU A 123 20.44 5.04 6.09
C LEU A 123 20.50 3.85 5.12
N ALA A 124 21.70 3.48 4.71
CA ALA A 124 21.94 2.32 3.87
C ALA A 124 21.89 1.07 4.73
N PHE A 125 20.89 0.21 4.52
CA PHE A 125 20.88 -1.13 5.10
C PHE A 125 21.86 -2.00 4.31
N ARG A 126 23.04 -2.23 4.88
CA ARG A 126 23.91 -3.31 4.41
C ARG A 126 23.35 -4.64 4.90
N PRO A 127 23.18 -5.64 4.02
CA PRO A 127 22.83 -6.98 4.47
C PRO A 127 23.94 -7.47 5.40
N LYS A 128 23.55 -7.93 6.59
CA LYS A 128 24.44 -8.54 7.56
C LYS A 128 25.02 -9.80 6.91
N GLU A 129 26.32 -9.78 6.59
CA GLU A 129 27.03 -11.01 6.28
C GLU A 129 26.83 -11.95 7.47
N ARG A 130 26.33 -13.15 7.17
CA ARG A 130 26.31 -14.28 8.07
C ARG A 130 27.76 -14.68 8.32
N GLY A 131 28.40 -14.00 9.25
CA GLY A 131 29.60 -14.47 9.93
C GLY A 131 29.16 -15.19 11.19
N GLU A 132 28.85 -16.48 11.05
CA GLU A 132 28.88 -17.41 12.18
C GLU A 132 30.31 -17.95 12.29
N SER A 133 30.91 -17.65 13.44
CA SER A 133 32.11 -18.24 14.07
C SER A 133 33.49 -17.95 13.44
#